data_AF-A0A317H9C1-F1
#
_entry.id   AF-A0A317H9C1-F1
#
_cell.length_a   1.000
_cell.length_b   1.000
_cell.length_c   1.000
_cell.angle_alpha   90.00
_cell.angle_beta   90.00
_cell.angle_gamma   90.00
#
_symmetry.space_group_name_H-M   'P 1'
#
loop_
_entity.id
_entity.type
_entity.pdbx_description
1 polymer ?
#
loop_
_entity_poly.entity_id
_entity_poly.type
_entity_poly.pdbx_seq_one_letter_code
_entity_poly.pdbx_strand_id
1 'polypeptide(L)' 'MGKEMEKQERNRRLDMTRVEEVVYWAKRWEISPNQLLIAVQATKSNRILKIRNWLISRGFAL' A
#
# COMPACT_ATOMS: atom_id res chain seq x y z
N MET A 1 21.39 1.56 2.80
CA MET A 1 20.20 2.43 2.65
C MET A 1 18.86 1.70 2.50
N GLY A 2 18.79 0.42 2.09
CA GLY A 2 17.50 -0.28 1.89
C GLY A 2 16.67 -0.59 3.16
N LYS A 3 17.32 -0.86 4.31
CA LYS A 3 16.62 -1.30 5.54
C LYS A 3 15.88 -0.17 6.28
N GLU A 4 16.34 1.07 6.15
CA GLU A 4 15.76 2.24 6.83
C GLU A 4 14.42 2.65 6.18
N MET A 5 14.36 2.62 4.84
CA MET A 5 13.15 2.97 4.09
C MET A 5 12.03 1.94 4.31
N GLU A 6 12.33 0.63 4.31
CA GLU A 6 11.34 -0.39 4.67
C GLU A 6 10.78 -0.21 6.09
N LYS A 7 11.61 0.26 7.03
CA LYS A 7 11.20 0.48 8.41
C LYS A 7 10.25 1.67 8.55
N GLN A 8 10.46 2.75 7.79
CA GLN A 8 9.55 3.90 7.76
C GLN A 8 8.19 3.55 7.14
N GLU A 9 8.17 2.66 6.15
CA GLU A 9 6.94 2.21 5.48
C GLU A 9 6.06 1.31 6.36
N ARG A 10 6.67 0.52 7.25
CA ARG A 10 5.93 -0.37 8.17
C ARG A 10 4.93 0.38 9.05
N ASN A 11 5.23 1.62 9.44
CA ASN A 11 4.39 2.41 10.35
C ASN A 11 3.59 3.52 9.65
N ARG A 12 3.82 3.74 8.35
CA ARG A 12 3.16 4.81 7.60
C ARG A 12 1.71 4.45 7.27
N ARG A 13 0.84 5.46 7.34
CA ARG A 13 -0.54 5.40 6.86
C ARG A 13 -0.58 5.99 5.46
N LEU A 14 -1.32 5.34 4.57
CA LEU A 14 -1.66 5.84 3.26
C LEU A 14 -2.72 6.94 3.42
N ASP A 15 -2.42 8.13 2.92
CA ASP A 15 -3.41 9.21 2.84
C ASP A 15 -4.28 9.03 1.60
N MET A 16 -5.52 8.60 1.78
CA MET A 16 -6.47 8.41 0.68
C MET A 16 -7.05 9.73 0.15
N THR A 17 -6.88 10.84 0.86
CA THR A 17 -7.36 12.16 0.40
C THR A 17 -6.46 12.76 -0.67
N ARG A 18 -5.19 12.31 -0.71
CA ARG A 18 -4.20 12.74 -1.67
C ARG A 18 -4.10 11.75 -2.82
N VAL A 19 -4.70 12.11 -3.96
CA VAL A 19 -4.66 11.28 -5.18
C VAL A 19 -3.22 10.90 -5.56
N GLU A 20 -2.28 11.83 -5.41
CA GLU A 20 -0.85 11.59 -5.68
C GLU A 20 -0.25 10.46 -4.82
N GLU A 21 -0.68 10.33 -3.56
CA GLU A 21 -0.18 9.28 -2.67
C GLU A 21 -0.73 7.91 -3.08
N VAL A 22 -2.00 7.84 -3.48
CA VAL A 22 -2.61 6.62 -4.04
C VAL A 22 -1.86 6.19 -5.31
N VAL A 23 -1.61 7.12 -6.23
CA VAL A 23 -0.90 6.83 -7.49
C VAL A 23 0.54 6.40 -7.22
N TYR A 24 1.24 7.07 -6.29
CA TYR A 24 2.60 6.72 -5.89
C TYR A 24 2.68 5.27 -5.39
N TRP A 25 1.82 4.90 -4.44
CA TRP A 25 1.82 3.54 -3.86
C TRP A 25 1.38 2.48 -4.86
N ALA A 26 0.39 2.78 -5.69
CA ALA A 26 -0.06 1.88 -6.74
C ALA A 26 1.07 1.58 -7.73
N LYS A 27 1.75 2.61 -8.21
CA LYS A 27 2.91 2.47 -9.11
C LYS A 27 4.06 1.70 -8.44
N ARG A 28 4.33 2.01 -7.17
CA ARG A 28 5.41 1.36 -6.41
C ARG A 28 5.18 -0.14 -6.20
N TRP A 29 3.93 -0.54 -6.04
CA TRP A 29 3.51 -1.93 -5.85
C TRP A 29 3.10 -2.62 -7.14
N GLU A 30 3.32 -1.96 -8.29
CA GLU A 30 2.95 -2.47 -9.61
C GLU A 30 1.48 -2.94 -9.70
N ILE A 31 0.60 -2.26 -8.96
CA ILE A 31 -0.85 -2.48 -8.97
C ILE A 31 -1.58 -1.26 -9.54
N SER A 32 -2.84 -1.46 -9.92
CA SER A 32 -3.72 -0.33 -10.25
C SER A 32 -4.17 0.44 -9.00
N PRO A 33 -4.46 1.75 -9.12
CA PRO A 33 -5.07 2.52 -8.03
C PRO A 33 -6.37 1.89 -7.50
N ASN A 34 -7.16 1.26 -8.37
CA ASN A 34 -8.38 0.58 -7.97
C ASN A 34 -8.11 -0.64 -7.08
N GLN A 35 -7.09 -1.45 -7.40
CA GLN A 35 -6.68 -2.57 -6.55
C GLN A 35 -6.19 -2.10 -5.18
N LEU A 36 -5.48 -0.98 -5.14
CA LEU A 36 -5.06 -0.35 -3.90
C LEU A 36 -6.25 0.09 -3.04
N LEU A 37 -7.26 0.74 -3.65
CA LEU A 37 -8.48 1.15 -2.96
C LEU A 37 -9.27 -0.06 -2.43
N ILE A 38 -9.39 -1.12 -3.23
CA ILE A 38 -10.02 -2.38 -2.83
C ILE A 38 -9.29 -2.97 -1.61
N ALA A 39 -7.95 -2.97 -1.61
CA ALA A 39 -7.17 -3.48 -0.50
C ALA A 39 -7.35 -2.64 0.79
N VAL A 40 -7.45 -1.31 0.67
CA VAL A 40 -7.76 -0.44 1.82
C VAL A 40 -9.14 -0.75 2.39
N GLN A 41 -10.16 -0.88 1.53
CA GLN A 41 -11.53 -1.22 1.96
C GLN A 41 -11.59 -2.61 2.60
N ALA A 42 -10.93 -3.61 1.99
CA ALA A 42 -10.93 -4.98 2.48
C ALA A 42 -10.23 -5.12 3.85
N THR A 43 -9.14 -4.37 4.08
CA THR A 43 -8.42 -4.38 5.35
C THR A 43 -9.03 -3.47 6.41
N LYS A 44 -9.99 -2.60 6.03
CA LYS A 44 -10.55 -1.53 6.87
C LYS A 44 -9.44 -0.70 7.55
N SER A 45 -8.33 -0.50 6.84
CA SER A 45 -7.14 0.13 7.41
C SER A 45 -6.31 0.84 6.35
N ASN A 46 -5.91 2.06 6.65
CA ASN A 46 -4.97 2.81 5.82
C ASN A 46 -3.50 2.46 6.14
N ARG A 47 -3.23 1.45 6.98
CA ARG A 47 -1.85 1.07 7.29
C ARG A 47 -1.25 0.34 6.09
N ILE A 48 -0.15 0.89 5.58
CA ILE A 48 0.57 0.34 4.43
C ILE A 48 0.92 -1.13 4.63
N LEU A 49 1.42 -1.51 5.81
CA LEU A 49 1.76 -2.90 6.11
C LEU A 49 0.56 -3.85 6.01
N LYS A 50 -0.64 -3.44 6.47
CA LYS A 50 -1.84 -4.27 6.39
C LYS A 50 -2.29 -4.45 4.94
N ILE A 51 -2.29 -3.36 4.18
CA ILE A 51 -2.65 -3.34 2.76
C ILE A 51 -1.68 -4.23 1.97
N ARG A 52 -0.37 -4.05 2.18
CA ARG A 52 0.69 -4.85 1.56
C ARG A 52 0.53 -6.34 1.86
N ASN A 53 0.34 -6.71 3.12
CA ASN A 53 0.14 -8.11 3.50
C ASN A 53 -1.12 -8.72 2.87
N TRP A 54 -2.20 -7.95 2.77
CA TRP A 54 -3.41 -8.38 2.10
C TRP A 54 -3.18 -8.61 0.60
N LEU A 55 -2.44 -7.71 -0.07
CA LEU A 55 -2.06 -7.86 -1.48
C LEU A 55 -1.18 -9.10 -1.70
N ILE A 56 -0.17 -9.34 -0.85
CA ILE A 56 0.66 -10.56 -0.92
C ILE A 56 -0.20 -11.81 -0.75
N SER A 57 -1.15 -11.81 0.20
CA SER A 57 -2.05 -12.95 0.43
C SER A 57 -2.96 -13.26 -0.77
N ARG A 58 -3.11 -12.32 -1.70
CA ARG A 58 -3.88 -12.46 -2.94
C ARG A 58 -3.01 -12.77 -4.16
N GLY A 59 -1.69 -12.92 -3.99
CA GLY A 59 -0.76 -13.29 -5.06
C GLY A 59 -0.24 -12.11 -5.87
N PHE A 60 -0.39 -10.86 -5.39
CA PHE A 60 0.27 -9.72 -6.01
C PHE A 60 1.78 -9.78 -5.75
N ALA A 61 2.58 -9.65 -6.81
CA ALA A 61 4.02 -9.40 -6.69
C ALA A 61 4.21 -7.94 -6.25
N LEU A 62 4.91 -7.71 -5.13
CA LEU A 62 5.09 -6.38 -4.50
C LEU A 62 6.56 -6.07 -4.25
#